data_AF-A0A9X7JJ96-F1
#
_entry.id   AF-A0A9X7JJ96-F1
#
_cell.length_a   1.000
_cell.length_b   1.000
_cell.length_c   1.000
_cell.angle_alpha   90.00
_cell.angle_beta   90.00
_cell.angle_gamma   90.00
#
_symmetry.space_group_name_H-M   'P 1'
#
loop_
_entity.id
_entity.type
_entity.pdbx_description
1 polymer ?
#
loop_
_entity_poly.entity_id
_entity_poly.type
_entity_poly.pdbx_seq_one_letter_code
_entity_poly.pdbx_strand_id
1 'polypeptide(L)'
;MPTARFFFDAGSGGVLWAATREDKEAWGYPVELDRLPISHDLRDSLNRLIDCYDASLNWDYPPNPGPWREAECHHFNEEVRQALGRLRAELGPAWQIYDEFNALHEDPDLDRYLADPAGFVRI
;
A
#
# COMPACT_ATOMS: atom_id res chain seq x y z
N MET A 1 7.22 19.87 -11.86
CA MET A 1 7.79 18.70 -11.17
C MET A 1 6.63 17.80 -10.80
N PRO A 2 6.54 16.57 -11.34
CA PRO A 2 5.46 15.67 -11.01
C PRO A 2 5.41 15.40 -9.51
N THR A 3 4.20 15.37 -8.97
CA THR A 3 3.98 15.23 -7.55
C THR A 3 3.01 14.09 -7.30
N ALA A 4 3.36 13.18 -6.40
CA ALA A 4 2.53 12.04 -6.06
C ALA A 4 2.55 11.71 -4.56
N ARG A 5 1.47 11.08 -4.10
CA ARG A 5 1.29 10.58 -2.74
C ARG A 5 1.49 9.06 -2.77
N PHE A 6 2.30 8.53 -1.87
CA PHE A 6 2.57 7.11 -1.76
C PHE A 6 1.77 6.53 -0.60
N PHE A 7 0.76 5.71 -0.92
CA PHE A 7 -0.08 4.99 0.02
C PHE A 7 -0.88 3.91 -0.73
N PHE A 8 -1.45 2.96 -0.01
CA PHE A 8 -2.29 1.90 -0.59
C PHE A 8 -3.77 2.22 -0.41
N ASP A 9 -4.57 1.90 -1.42
CA ASP A 9 -6.03 1.91 -1.35
C ASP A 9 -6.55 0.53 -1.74
N ALA A 10 -7.42 -0.04 -0.91
CA ALA A 10 -7.82 -1.44 -1.00
C ALA A 10 -8.49 -1.75 -2.33
N GLY A 11 -7.97 -2.75 -3.05
CA GLY A 11 -8.51 -3.20 -4.34
C GLY A 11 -8.32 -2.22 -5.50
N SER A 12 -7.58 -1.12 -5.28
CA SER A 12 -7.33 -0.12 -6.33
C SER A 12 -6.27 -0.55 -7.34
N GLY A 13 -5.43 -1.53 -6.99
CA GLY A 13 -4.31 -1.96 -7.83
C GLY A 13 -3.18 -0.92 -7.93
N GLY A 14 -3.10 0.06 -7.02
CA GLY A 14 -2.12 1.15 -7.07
C GLY A 14 -1.50 1.50 -5.71
N VAL A 15 -0.29 2.06 -5.76
CA VAL A 15 0.48 2.52 -4.58
C VAL A 15 0.95 3.97 -4.67
N LEU A 16 0.78 4.59 -5.85
CA LEU A 16 1.25 5.95 -6.12
C LEU A 16 0.14 6.77 -6.79
N TRP A 17 -0.15 7.93 -6.22
CA TRP A 17 -1.33 8.72 -6.57
C TRP A 17 -0.94 10.12 -7.02
N ALA A 18 -1.20 10.44 -8.28
CA ALA A 18 -0.95 11.78 -8.84
C ALA A 18 -1.70 12.87 -8.04
N ALA A 19 -0.98 13.90 -7.62
CA ALA A 19 -1.51 14.94 -6.73
C ALA A 19 -2.23 16.07 -7.48
N THR A 20 -1.78 16.39 -8.70
CA THR A 20 -2.35 17.47 -9.52
C THR A 20 -3.18 16.94 -10.68
N ARG A 21 -4.00 17.78 -11.30
CA ARG A 21 -4.79 17.37 -12.48
C ARG A 21 -3.86 17.03 -13.65
N GLU A 22 -2.84 17.85 -13.85
CA GLU A 22 -1.83 17.70 -14.88
C GLU A 22 -1.08 16.37 -14.73
N ASP A 23 -0.72 16.01 -13.49
CA ASP A 23 -0.08 14.73 -13.20
C ASP A 23 -1.02 13.54 -13.45
N LYS A 24 -2.33 13.68 -13.17
CA LYS A 24 -3.32 12.62 -13.46
C LYS A 24 -3.47 12.38 -14.95
N GLU A 25 -3.53 13.44 -15.74
CA GLU A 25 -3.61 13.36 -17.20
C GLU A 25 -2.30 12.78 -17.78
N ALA A 26 -1.15 13.13 -17.19
CA ALA A 26 0.15 12.66 -17.64
C ALA A 26 0.46 11.21 -17.22
N TRP A 27 0.02 10.75 -16.05
CA TRP A 27 0.51 9.50 -15.44
C TRP A 27 -0.59 8.51 -15.00
N GLY A 28 -1.86 8.93 -14.96
CA GLY A 28 -2.96 8.14 -14.40
C GLY A 28 -3.35 8.54 -12.97
N TYR A 29 -4.43 7.95 -12.45
CA TYR A 29 -4.98 8.22 -11.11
C TYR A 29 -5.56 6.95 -10.47
N PRO A 30 -4.79 5.87 -10.34
CA PRO A 30 -3.39 5.79 -9.88
C PRO A 30 -2.32 5.97 -10.97
N VAL A 31 -1.12 6.36 -10.56
CA VAL A 31 0.04 6.44 -11.46
C VAL A 31 0.33 5.05 -12.03
N GLU A 32 0.34 4.96 -13.36
CA GLU A 32 0.68 3.73 -14.09
C GLU A 32 2.18 3.42 -13.91
N LEU A 33 2.49 2.42 -13.08
CA LEU A 33 3.87 2.04 -12.78
C LEU A 33 4.67 1.65 -14.03
N ASP A 34 4.00 1.16 -15.08
CA ASP A 34 4.62 0.81 -16.35
C ASP A 34 5.23 1.99 -17.10
N ARG A 35 4.72 3.19 -16.83
CA ARG A 35 5.16 4.45 -17.47
C ARG A 35 6.28 5.11 -16.69
N LEU A 36 6.53 4.71 -15.44
CA LEU A 36 7.59 5.28 -14.63
C LEU A 36 8.97 4.82 -15.12
N PRO A 37 9.97 5.72 -15.12
CA PRO A 37 11.36 5.41 -15.48
C PRO A 37 12.09 4.71 -14.31
N ILE A 38 11.53 3.61 -13.83
CA ILE A 38 12.09 2.77 -12.75
C ILE A 38 12.47 1.39 -13.29
N SER A 39 13.32 0.70 -12.54
CA SER A 39 13.73 -0.67 -12.82
C SER A 39 12.53 -1.64 -12.78
N HIS A 40 12.63 -2.70 -13.58
CA HIS A 40 11.66 -3.79 -13.59
C HIS A 40 11.52 -4.41 -12.20
N ASP A 41 12.64 -4.65 -11.51
CA ASP A 41 12.65 -5.23 -10.17
C ASP A 41 11.90 -4.36 -9.14
N LEU A 42 12.02 -3.02 -9.23
CA LEU A 42 11.25 -2.13 -8.36
C LEU A 42 9.76 -2.18 -8.70
N ARG A 43 9.42 -2.18 -9.99
CA ARG A 43 8.04 -2.27 -10.45
C ARG A 43 7.37 -3.55 -9.96
N ASP A 44 8.02 -4.70 -10.11
CA ASP A 44 7.53 -5.99 -9.60
C ASP A 44 7.40 -5.99 -8.09
N SER A 45 8.33 -5.35 -7.38
CA SER A 45 8.24 -5.19 -5.93
C SER A 45 7.02 -4.37 -5.52
N LEU A 46 6.73 -3.27 -6.22
CA LEU A 46 5.56 -2.44 -5.94
C LEU A 46 4.25 -3.17 -6.24
N ASN A 47 4.18 -3.90 -7.35
CA ASN A 47 3.01 -4.75 -7.68
C ASN A 47 2.79 -5.82 -6.61
N ARG A 48 3.84 -6.52 -6.17
CA ARG A 48 3.72 -7.50 -5.07
C ARG A 48 3.25 -6.85 -3.78
N LEU A 49 3.72 -5.65 -3.44
CA LEU A 49 3.27 -4.94 -2.25
C LEU A 49 1.79 -4.54 -2.32
N ILE A 50 1.28 -4.20 -3.52
CA ILE A 50 -0.14 -3.94 -3.73
C ILE A 50 -0.96 -5.20 -3.45
N ASP A 51 -0.56 -6.34 -4.01
CA ASP A 51 -1.23 -7.63 -3.77
C ASP A 51 -1.16 -8.05 -2.29
N CYS A 52 -0.01 -7.85 -1.64
CA CYS A 52 0.17 -8.11 -0.22
C CYS A 52 -0.71 -7.21 0.66
N TYR A 53 -0.82 -5.92 0.32
CA TYR A 53 -1.71 -5.01 1.05
C TYR A 53 -3.16 -5.48 0.98
N ASP A 54 -3.63 -5.87 -0.21
CA ASP A 54 -4.98 -6.42 -0.35
C ASP A 54 -5.15 -7.70 0.47
N ALA A 55 -4.16 -8.59 0.50
CA ALA A 55 -4.20 -9.79 1.34
C ALA A 55 -4.18 -9.52 2.86
N SER A 56 -3.82 -8.31 3.29
CA SER A 56 -3.87 -7.91 4.71
C SER A 56 -5.28 -7.62 5.23
N LEU A 57 -6.27 -7.51 4.33
CA LEU A 57 -7.63 -7.11 4.65
C LEU A 57 -8.59 -8.30 4.74
N ASN A 58 -9.65 -8.13 5.52
CA ASN A 58 -10.77 -9.08 5.54
C ASN A 58 -11.76 -8.76 4.41
N TRP A 59 -11.61 -9.43 3.26
CA TRP A 59 -12.48 -9.16 2.11
C TRP A 59 -13.92 -9.67 2.27
N ASP A 60 -14.15 -10.65 3.14
CA ASP A 60 -15.52 -11.11 3.43
C ASP A 60 -16.32 -10.02 4.14
N TYR A 61 -15.68 -9.29 5.05
CA TYR A 61 -16.25 -8.11 5.68
C TYR A 61 -15.15 -7.13 6.15
N PRO A 62 -14.82 -6.09 5.37
CA PRO A 62 -13.69 -5.18 5.66
C PRO A 62 -13.68 -4.52 7.05
N PRO A 63 -14.84 -4.25 7.69
CA PRO A 63 -14.83 -3.74 9.05
C PRO A 63 -14.37 -4.74 10.13
N ASN A 64 -14.24 -6.04 9.81
CA ASN A 64 -13.68 -7.03 10.73
C ASN A 64 -12.14 -7.04 10.67
N PRO A 65 -11.48 -7.57 11.72
CA PRO A 65 -10.04 -7.78 11.73
C PRO A 65 -9.51 -8.46 10.46
N GLY A 66 -8.45 -7.88 9.89
CA GLY A 66 -7.64 -8.51 8.86
C GLY A 66 -6.89 -9.73 9.40
N PRO A 67 -6.47 -10.67 8.54
CA PRO A 67 -5.91 -11.95 8.97
C PRO A 67 -4.48 -11.87 9.53
N TRP A 68 -3.77 -10.76 9.31
CA TRP A 68 -2.34 -10.65 9.61
C TRP A 68 -2.06 -10.43 11.09
N ARG A 69 -1.07 -11.16 11.59
CA ARG A 69 -0.45 -10.94 12.90
C ARG A 69 0.59 -9.84 12.84
N GLU A 70 0.99 -9.35 14.01
CA GLU A 70 1.89 -8.19 14.13
C GLU A 70 3.23 -8.44 13.41
N ALA A 71 3.72 -9.69 13.39
CA ALA A 71 4.94 -10.06 12.68
C ALA A 71 4.82 -9.88 11.15
N GLU A 72 3.68 -10.25 10.56
CA GLU A 72 3.40 -10.07 9.13
C GLU A 72 3.25 -8.59 8.79
N CYS A 73 2.53 -7.84 9.63
CA CYS A 73 2.42 -6.38 9.53
C CYS A 73 3.80 -5.70 9.57
N HIS A 74 4.66 -6.08 10.51
CA HIS A 74 6.02 -5.54 10.61
C HIS A 74 6.85 -5.83 9.36
N HIS A 75 6.85 -7.07 8.89
CA HIS A 75 7.58 -7.46 7.70
C HIS A 75 7.16 -6.64 6.47
N PHE A 76 5.85 -6.53 6.24
CA PHE A 76 5.30 -5.72 5.16
C PHE A 76 5.71 -4.26 5.28
N ASN A 77 5.58 -3.66 6.48
CA ASN A 77 5.95 -2.28 6.71
C ASN A 77 7.44 -2.00 6.41
N GLU A 78 8.33 -2.95 6.68
CA GLU A 78 9.74 -2.85 6.33
C GLU A 78 9.96 -2.88 4.81
N GLU A 79 9.31 -3.81 4.11
CA GLU A 79 9.40 -3.89 2.64
C GLU A 79 8.86 -2.63 1.97
N VAL A 80 7.75 -2.06 2.47
CA VAL A 80 7.18 -0.80 1.97
C VAL A 80 8.17 0.36 2.11
N ARG A 81 8.82 0.50 3.27
CA ARG A 81 9.82 1.57 3.51
C ARG A 81 11.02 1.42 2.59
N GLN A 82 11.48 0.18 2.37
CA GLN A 82 12.59 -0.10 1.45
C GLN A 82 12.20 0.24 0.01
N ALA A 83 11.01 -0.17 -0.45
CA ALA A 83 10.50 0.12 -1.78
C ALA A 83 10.32 1.64 -2.01
N LEU A 84 9.77 2.38 -1.04
CA LEU A 84 9.66 3.84 -1.11
C LEU A 84 11.04 4.51 -1.19
N GLY A 85 12.02 4.04 -0.42
CA GLY A 85 13.40 4.52 -0.49
C GLY A 85 14.01 4.31 -1.88
N ARG A 86 13.83 3.12 -2.46
CA ARG A 86 14.26 2.82 -3.84
C ARG A 86 13.53 3.67 -4.88
N LEU A 87 12.23 3.84 -4.75
CA LEU A 87 11.42 4.66 -5.65
C LEU A 87 11.90 6.10 -5.70
N ARG A 88 12.18 6.70 -4.54
CA ARG A 88 12.77 8.05 -4.46
C ARG A 88 14.16 8.12 -5.07
N ALA A 89 14.98 7.09 -4.88
CA ALA A 89 16.32 7.05 -5.45
C ALA A 89 16.31 6.92 -6.98
N GLU A 90 15.45 6.05 -7.54
CA GLU A 90 15.36 5.80 -8.98
C GLU A 90 14.68 6.96 -9.74
N LEU A 91 13.60 7.54 -9.19
CA LEU A 91 12.97 8.73 -9.79
C LEU A 91 13.81 10.01 -9.59
N GLY A 92 14.63 10.03 -8.53
CA GLY A 92 15.50 11.14 -8.20
C GLY A 92 14.75 12.44 -7.89
N PRO A 93 15.45 13.60 -7.90
CA PRO A 93 14.87 14.90 -7.56
C PRO A 93 13.90 15.44 -8.62
N ALA A 94 13.71 14.72 -9.74
CA ALA A 94 12.73 15.09 -10.75
C ALA A 94 11.28 14.85 -10.30
N TRP A 95 11.09 14.11 -9.20
CA TRP A 95 9.79 13.79 -8.62
C TRP A 95 9.71 14.24 -7.17
N GLN A 96 8.52 14.69 -6.77
CA GLN A 96 8.16 14.91 -5.37
C GLN A 96 7.21 13.80 -4.91
N ILE A 97 7.69 12.95 -3.99
CA ILE A 97 6.88 11.85 -3.45
C ILE A 97 6.60 12.10 -1.97
N TYR A 98 5.34 12.32 -1.64
CA TYR A 98 4.87 12.40 -0.25
C TYR A 98 4.63 11.00 0.29
N ASP A 99 5.23 10.71 1.44
CA ASP A 99 4.96 9.48 2.17
C ASP A 99 3.67 9.67 2.96
N GLU A 100 2.63 8.95 2.56
CA GLU A 100 1.34 8.93 3.25
C GLU A 100 0.93 7.51 3.63
N PHE A 101 1.88 6.58 3.57
CA PHE A 101 1.66 5.22 4.00
C PHE A 101 1.51 5.18 5.52
N ASN A 102 0.39 4.61 5.98
CA ASN A 102 0.21 4.29 7.38
C ASN A 102 0.65 2.86 7.63
N ALA A 103 1.53 2.66 8.61
CA ALA A 103 2.03 1.35 8.97
C ALA A 103 0.88 0.46 9.44
N LEU A 104 0.87 -0.79 8.95
CA LEU A 104 -0.08 -1.80 9.37
C LEU A 104 0.29 -2.30 10.77
N HIS A 105 -0.73 -2.65 11.55
CA HIS A 105 -0.62 -3.31 12.84
C HIS A 105 -1.68 -4.40 12.92
N GLU A 106 -1.39 -5.44 13.70
CA GLU A 106 -2.38 -6.44 14.05
C GLU A 106 -3.60 -5.75 14.64
N ASP A 107 -4.78 -6.20 14.22
CA ASP A 107 -6.01 -5.70 14.79
C ASP A 107 -6.07 -6.13 16.27
N PRO A 108 -6.26 -5.20 17.23
CA PRO A 108 -6.30 -5.56 18.64
C PRO A 108 -7.43 -6.54 19.00
N ASP A 109 -8.45 -6.63 18.14
CA ASP A 109 -9.57 -7.55 18.29
C ASP A 109 -9.39 -8.88 17.54
N LEU A 110 -8.25 -9.12 16.85
CA LEU A 110 -8.05 -10.30 16.02
C LEU A 110 -8.22 -11.62 16.78
N ASP A 111 -7.66 -11.72 18.00
CA ASP A 111 -7.84 -12.92 18.81
C ASP A 111 -9.30 -13.18 19.20
N ARG A 112 -10.07 -12.11 19.47
CA ARG A 112 -11.51 -12.21 19.75
C ARG A 112 -12.28 -12.64 18.51
N TYR A 113 -11.94 -12.07 17.36
CA TYR A 113 -12.52 -12.43 16.07
C TYR A 113 -12.26 -13.89 15.73
N LEU A 114 -11.02 -14.38 15.87
CA LEU A 114 -10.68 -15.77 15.55
C LEU A 114 -11.30 -16.79 16.51
N ALA A 115 -11.55 -16.40 17.77
CA ALA A 115 -12.20 -17.27 18.75
C ALA A 115 -13.69 -17.52 18.44
N ASP A 116 -14.41 -16.51 17.94
CA ASP A 116 -15.81 -16.62 17.51
C ASP A 116 -16.14 -15.60 16.39
N PRO A 117 -15.85 -15.93 15.12
CA PRO A 117 -16.11 -15.02 14.01
C PRO A 117 -17.60 -14.71 13.81
N ALA A 118 -18.49 -15.66 14.15
CA ALA A 118 -19.92 -15.53 13.92
C ALA A 118 -20.58 -14.61 14.97
N GLY A 119 -20.10 -14.64 16.21
CA GLY A 119 -20.53 -13.78 17.31
C GLY A 119 -19.73 -12.49 17.46
N PHE A 120 -18.75 -12.23 16.58
CA PHE A 120 -17.85 -11.08 16.72
C PHE A 120 -18.59 -9.74 16.60
N VAL A 121 -18.39 -8.88 17.60
CA VAL A 121 -18.84 -7.48 17.59
C VAL A 121 -17.67 -6.61 18.02
N ARG A 122 -17.34 -5.65 17.17
CA ARG A 122 -16.30 -4.65 17.43
C ARG A 122 -16.73 -3.75 18.58
N ILE A 123 -15.82 -3.47 19.51
CA ILE A 123 -16.05 -2.66 20.71
C ILE A 123 -15.73 -1.18 20.48
#